data_AF-A0A2N1Q5W4-F1
#
_entry.id   AF-A0A2N1Q5W4-F1
#
_cell.length_a   1.000
_cell.length_b   1.000
_cell.length_c   1.000
_cell.angle_alpha   90.00
_cell.angle_beta   90.00
_cell.angle_gamma   90.00
#
_symmetry.space_group_name_H-M   'P 1'
#
loop_
_entity.id
_entity.type
_entity.pdbx_description
1 polymer ?
#
loop_
_entity_poly.entity_id
_entity_poly.type
_entity_poly.pdbx_seq_one_letter_code
_entity_poly.pdbx_strand_id
1 'polypeptide(L)'
;MRKALSVKSKRDILLVSLLFTILGGMFILFRLFAFQGEASVAHVYYGNSNEPIVTIDFVNYRVIKNYDQDVPSSYPQTYPVIDETAKTITLLGDYEISGTRQIVVIQYHYGNKTVEIIQEQSPNNICSREGVSSGWPLICLPNRVRVEFDTNPEDFTV
;
A
#
# COMPACT_ATOMS: atom_id res chain seq x y z
N MET A 1 -22.38 41.24 -37.53
CA MET A 1 -22.61 39.79 -37.76
C MET A 1 -22.82 39.10 -36.41
N ARG A 2 -24.07 38.75 -36.05
CA ARG A 2 -24.35 37.96 -34.83
C ARG A 2 -24.23 36.48 -35.20
N LYS A 3 -23.19 35.79 -34.72
CA LYS A 3 -23.09 34.32 -34.83
C LYS A 3 -24.25 33.73 -34.03
N ALA A 4 -25.21 33.11 -34.71
CA ALA A 4 -26.19 32.27 -34.06
C ALA A 4 -25.43 31.08 -33.46
N LEU A 5 -25.25 31.08 -32.15
CA LEU A 5 -24.78 29.90 -31.43
C LEU A 5 -25.83 28.81 -31.66
N SER A 6 -25.50 27.87 -32.55
CA SER A 6 -26.31 26.71 -32.88
C SER A 6 -26.77 26.06 -31.58
N VAL A 7 -28.09 25.89 -31.41
CA VAL A 7 -28.73 25.33 -30.21
C VAL A 7 -28.09 23.98 -29.80
N LYS A 8 -27.51 23.27 -30.76
CA LYS A 8 -26.68 22.07 -30.55
C LYS A 8 -25.53 22.31 -29.56
N SER A 9 -24.77 23.39 -29.68
CA SER A 9 -23.58 23.61 -28.84
C SER A 9 -23.91 23.90 -27.37
N LYS A 10 -25.04 24.56 -27.09
CA LYS A 10 -25.46 24.84 -25.70
C LYS A 10 -25.95 23.58 -24.99
N ARG A 11 -26.70 22.73 -25.71
CA ARG A 11 -27.14 21.43 -25.21
C ARG A 11 -25.94 20.52 -24.95
N ASP A 12 -24.97 20.51 -25.85
CA ASP A 12 -23.79 19.64 -25.72
C ASP A 12 -22.91 20.06 -24.53
N ILE A 13 -22.73 21.37 -24.28
CA ILE A 13 -22.04 21.87 -23.07
C ILE A 13 -22.78 21.47 -21.78
N LEU A 14 -24.11 21.54 -21.77
CA LEU A 14 -24.92 21.16 -20.62
C LEU A 14 -24.79 19.66 -20.32
N LEU A 15 -24.84 18.82 -21.37
CA LEU A 15 -24.66 17.37 -21.26
C LEU A 15 -23.25 17.00 -20.78
N VAL A 16 -22.22 17.65 -21.31
CA VAL A 16 -20.83 17.43 -20.89
C VAL A 16 -20.62 17.86 -19.43
N SER A 17 -21.14 19.01 -19.02
CA SER A 17 -21.05 19.48 -17.63
C SER A 17 -21.76 18.55 -16.65
N LEU A 18 -22.95 18.06 -17.03
CA LEU A 18 -23.69 17.08 -16.23
C LEU A 18 -22.91 15.76 -16.10
N LEU A 19 -22.31 15.28 -17.18
CA LEU A 19 -21.49 14.06 -17.17
C LEU A 19 -20.29 14.19 -16.23
N PHE A 20 -19.54 15.30 -16.32
CA PHE A 20 -18.42 15.56 -15.41
C PHE A 20 -18.86 15.69 -13.96
N THR A 21 -20.03 16.27 -13.70
CA THR A 21 -20.59 16.37 -12.35
C THR A 21 -20.93 14.99 -11.78
N ILE A 22 -21.55 14.12 -12.60
CA ILE A 22 -21.89 12.75 -12.18
C ILE A 22 -20.62 11.92 -11.94
N LEU A 23 -19.66 11.93 -12.88
CA LEU A 23 -18.43 11.16 -12.75
C LEU A 23 -17.56 11.69 -11.60
N GLY A 24 -17.43 13.01 -11.46
CA GLY A 24 -16.69 13.64 -10.37
C GLY A 24 -17.34 13.37 -9.02
N GLY A 25 -18.67 13.50 -8.92
CA GLY A 25 -19.42 13.18 -7.71
C GLY A 25 -19.28 11.71 -7.32
N MET A 26 -19.40 10.79 -8.29
CA MET A 26 -19.19 9.36 -8.06
C MET A 26 -17.77 9.05 -7.61
N PHE A 27 -16.75 9.69 -8.20
CA PHE A 27 -15.35 9.54 -7.79
C PHE A 27 -15.12 10.01 -6.35
N ILE A 28 -15.68 11.18 -5.96
CA ILE A 28 -15.56 11.69 -4.59
C ILE A 28 -16.27 10.75 -3.61
N LEU A 29 -17.50 10.32 -3.91
CA LEU A 29 -18.25 9.38 -3.08
C LEU A 29 -17.48 8.06 -2.91
N PHE A 30 -16.95 7.50 -4.00
CA PHE A 30 -16.13 6.29 -3.94
C PHE A 30 -14.92 6.48 -3.01
N ARG A 31 -14.19 7.59 -3.16
CA ARG A 31 -13.02 7.88 -2.32
C ARG A 31 -13.38 8.01 -0.83
N LEU A 32 -14.55 8.58 -0.52
CA LEU A 32 -14.98 8.79 0.85
C LEU A 32 -15.50 7.51 1.52
N PHE A 33 -16.15 6.60 0.79
CA PHE A 33 -16.85 5.46 1.39
C PHE A 33 -16.13 4.12 1.25
N ALA A 34 -15.35 3.89 0.19
CA ALA A 34 -14.78 2.56 -0.06
C ALA A 34 -13.65 2.16 0.92
N PHE A 35 -13.19 3.07 1.81
CA PHE A 35 -12.01 2.84 2.65
C PHE A 35 -12.18 3.31 4.11
N GLN A 36 -13.43 3.34 4.62
CA GLN A 36 -13.71 3.68 6.02
C GLN A 36 -13.62 2.47 6.99
N GLY A 37 -13.32 1.27 6.49
CA GLY A 37 -13.06 0.13 7.37
C GLY A 37 -11.70 0.28 8.04
N GLU A 38 -11.67 0.38 9.37
CA GLU A 38 -10.42 0.25 10.12
C GLU A 38 -9.84 -1.14 9.87
N ALA A 39 -8.70 -1.23 9.19
CA ALA A 39 -8.05 -2.50 8.93
C ALA A 39 -7.76 -3.25 10.25
N SER A 40 -8.20 -4.50 10.35
CA SER A 40 -7.89 -5.38 11.49
C SER A 40 -6.50 -5.97 11.35
N VAL A 41 -6.06 -6.19 10.11
CA VAL A 41 -4.79 -6.84 9.78
C VAL A 41 -4.13 -6.16 8.58
N ALA A 42 -2.79 -6.12 8.57
CA ALA A 42 -2.02 -5.82 7.38
C ALA A 42 -1.09 -6.99 7.03
N HIS A 43 -1.12 -7.40 5.78
CA HIS A 43 -0.32 -8.48 5.22
C HIS A 43 0.79 -7.90 4.37
N VAL A 44 2.03 -8.24 4.72
CA VAL A 44 3.21 -7.87 3.95
C VAL A 44 3.59 -9.06 3.09
N TYR A 45 3.72 -8.84 1.79
CA TYR A 45 4.13 -9.83 0.81
C TYR A 45 5.47 -9.44 0.19
N TYR A 46 6.27 -10.46 -0.14
CA TYR A 46 7.53 -10.31 -0.85
C TYR A 46 7.59 -11.25 -2.06
N GLY A 47 8.09 -10.74 -3.18
CA GLY A 47 8.25 -11.49 -4.42
C GLY A 47 6.91 -11.79 -5.10
N ASN A 48 6.77 -13.02 -5.60
CA ASN A 48 5.57 -13.50 -6.29
C ASN A 48 4.71 -14.41 -5.41
N SER A 49 4.97 -14.47 -4.11
CA SER A 49 4.19 -15.30 -3.19
C SER A 49 2.75 -14.75 -3.03
N ASN A 50 1.81 -15.67 -2.93
CA ASN A 50 0.43 -15.37 -2.51
C ASN A 50 0.26 -15.49 -1.00
N GLU A 51 1.28 -15.97 -0.28
CA GLU A 51 1.30 -16.05 1.17
C GLU A 51 2.07 -14.84 1.74
N PRO A 52 1.55 -14.19 2.79
CA PRO A 52 2.24 -13.07 3.42
C PRO A 52 3.51 -13.54 4.11
N ILE A 53 4.60 -12.80 3.95
CA ILE A 53 5.85 -13.05 4.67
C ILE A 53 5.77 -12.60 6.13
N VAL A 54 5.05 -11.51 6.37
CA VAL A 54 4.78 -10.96 7.71
C VAL A 54 3.32 -10.54 7.78
N THR A 55 2.69 -10.78 8.92
CA THR A 55 1.32 -10.34 9.21
C THR A 55 1.33 -9.46 10.45
N ILE A 56 0.74 -8.27 10.33
CA ILE A 56 0.57 -7.30 11.39
C ILE A 56 -0.87 -7.38 11.86
N ASP A 57 -1.07 -7.86 13.08
CA ASP A 57 -2.37 -8.01 13.72
C ASP A 57 -2.61 -6.80 14.61
N PHE A 58 -3.42 -5.86 14.13
CA PHE A 58 -3.69 -4.62 14.85
C PHE A 58 -4.63 -4.81 16.05
N VAL A 59 -5.37 -5.91 16.07
CA VAL A 59 -6.34 -6.22 17.13
C VAL A 59 -5.63 -6.84 18.33
N ASN A 60 -4.76 -7.82 18.10
CA ASN A 60 -4.01 -8.51 19.15
C ASN A 60 -2.65 -7.87 19.44
N TYR A 61 -2.33 -6.74 18.80
CA TYR A 61 -1.08 -5.99 19.01
C TYR A 61 0.18 -6.82 18.80
N ARG A 62 0.21 -7.65 17.74
CA ARG A 62 1.33 -8.55 17.45
C ARG A 62 1.73 -8.53 15.99
N VAL A 63 2.99 -8.90 15.74
CA VAL A 63 3.52 -9.16 14.40
C VAL A 63 3.89 -10.63 14.31
N ILE A 64 3.41 -11.31 13.28
CA ILE A 64 3.65 -12.73 13.02
C ILE A 64 4.59 -12.83 11.83
N LYS A 65 5.76 -13.44 12.03
CA LYS A 65 6.65 -13.86 10.94
C LYS A 65 6.19 -15.20 10.41
N ASN A 66 5.83 -15.28 9.13
CA ASN A 66 5.33 -16.51 8.53
C ASN A 66 6.47 -17.35 7.92
N TYR A 67 7.42 -16.71 7.25
CA TYR A 67 8.59 -17.37 6.69
C TYR A 67 9.79 -16.41 6.54
N ASP A 68 10.98 -16.98 6.35
CA ASP A 68 12.22 -16.24 6.10
C ASP A 68 12.49 -16.10 4.59
N GLN A 69 13.10 -15.00 4.18
CA GLN A 69 13.59 -14.78 2.83
C GLN A 69 14.81 -15.68 2.56
N ASP A 70 14.84 -16.31 1.40
CA ASP A 70 16.04 -16.98 0.89
C ASP A 70 17.05 -15.91 0.43
N VAL A 71 18.00 -15.59 1.31
CA VAL A 71 19.02 -14.57 1.09
C VAL A 71 20.40 -15.21 0.90
N PRO A 72 21.22 -14.72 -0.05
CA PRO A 72 22.59 -15.19 -0.19
C PRO A 72 23.39 -15.02 1.11
N SER A 73 24.34 -15.94 1.35
CA SER A 73 25.20 -15.92 2.54
C SER A 73 26.10 -14.68 2.67
N SER A 74 26.13 -13.81 1.65
CA SER A 74 26.80 -12.51 1.71
C SER A 74 26.09 -11.51 2.62
N TYR A 75 24.83 -11.73 2.97
CA TYR A 75 24.10 -10.87 3.90
C TYR A 75 24.25 -11.40 5.34
N PRO A 76 24.54 -10.51 6.31
CA PRO A 76 24.89 -10.92 7.68
C PRO A 76 23.68 -11.34 8.52
N GLN A 77 22.46 -11.13 8.02
CA GLN A 77 21.22 -11.34 8.77
C GLN A 77 20.15 -11.99 7.91
N THR A 78 19.29 -12.76 8.56
CA THR A 78 18.09 -13.35 7.97
C THR A 78 16.97 -12.31 7.96
N TYR A 79 16.25 -12.23 6.85
CA TYR A 79 15.09 -11.35 6.70
C TYR A 79 13.80 -12.19 6.65
N PRO A 80 12.63 -11.66 7.03
CA PRO A 80 12.39 -10.31 7.57
C PRO A 80 12.97 -10.12 8.97
N VAL A 81 13.48 -8.92 9.26
CA VAL A 81 13.88 -8.51 10.60
C VAL A 81 12.76 -7.70 11.22
N ILE A 82 12.19 -8.18 12.33
CA ILE A 82 11.12 -7.49 13.06
C ILE A 82 11.73 -6.82 14.29
N ASP A 83 11.61 -5.50 14.38
CA ASP A 83 11.97 -4.72 15.56
C ASP A 83 10.68 -4.25 16.24
N GLU A 84 10.32 -4.90 17.34
CA GLU A 84 9.11 -4.56 18.12
C GLU A 84 9.25 -3.23 18.87
N THR A 85 10.47 -2.79 19.15
CA THR A 85 10.73 -1.52 19.87
C THR A 85 10.57 -0.34 18.92
N ALA A 86 11.19 -0.41 17.75
CA ALA A 86 11.05 0.60 16.70
C ALA A 86 9.73 0.49 15.92
N LYS A 87 9.02 -0.65 16.08
CA LYS A 87 7.81 -1.01 15.35
C LYS A 87 8.05 -1.03 13.84
N THR A 88 9.12 -1.71 13.46
CA THR A 88 9.53 -1.81 12.06
C THR A 88 9.70 -3.26 11.61
N ILE A 89 9.49 -3.48 10.32
CA ILE A 89 9.74 -4.73 9.61
C ILE A 89 10.70 -4.37 8.49
N THR A 90 11.89 -4.96 8.51
CA THR A 90 12.88 -4.78 7.45
C THR A 90 12.86 -5.99 6.52
N LEU A 91 12.73 -5.72 5.23
CA LEU A 91 12.83 -6.70 4.16
C LEU A 91 14.03 -6.38 3.27
N LEU A 92 14.57 -7.42 2.64
CA LEU A 92 15.50 -7.25 1.53
C LEU A 92 14.70 -7.21 0.22
N GLY A 93 14.68 -6.06 -0.44
CA GLY A 93 13.98 -5.85 -1.71
C GLY A 93 14.74 -6.43 -2.91
N ASP A 94 14.03 -6.63 -4.01
CA ASP A 94 14.60 -7.12 -5.28
C ASP A 94 15.34 -6.06 -6.09
N TYR A 95 15.19 -4.78 -5.76
CA TYR A 95 15.88 -3.72 -6.48
C TYR A 95 17.36 -3.69 -6.08
N GLU A 96 18.22 -3.63 -7.10
CA GLU A 96 19.66 -3.65 -6.92
C GLU A 96 20.31 -2.34 -7.36
N ILE A 97 21.19 -1.81 -6.52
CA ILE A 97 22.08 -0.71 -6.86
C ILE A 97 23.48 -1.29 -6.90
N SER A 98 24.13 -1.22 -8.07
CA SER A 98 25.46 -1.79 -8.28
C SER A 98 25.56 -3.27 -7.90
N GLY A 99 24.50 -4.06 -8.16
CA GLY A 99 24.45 -5.50 -7.85
C GLY A 99 24.22 -5.84 -6.38
N THR A 100 23.92 -4.85 -5.52
CA THR A 100 23.55 -5.06 -4.11
C THR A 100 22.07 -4.78 -3.92
N ARG A 101 21.35 -5.74 -3.31
CA ARG A 101 19.94 -5.59 -2.98
C ARG A 101 19.74 -4.56 -1.87
N GLN A 102 18.67 -3.81 -1.99
CA GLN A 102 18.37 -2.71 -1.08
C GLN A 102 17.36 -3.12 -0.02
N ILE A 103 17.49 -2.52 1.17
CA ILE A 103 16.54 -2.76 2.25
C ILE A 103 15.27 -1.92 2.05
N VAL A 104 14.15 -2.48 2.50
CA VAL A 104 12.86 -1.79 2.62
C VAL A 104 12.45 -1.85 4.09
N VAL A 105 12.24 -0.69 4.70
CA VAL A 105 11.80 -0.60 6.09
C VAL A 105 10.35 -0.16 6.12
N ILE A 106 9.52 -1.01 6.69
CA ILE A 106 8.08 -0.81 6.87
C ILE A 106 7.85 -0.48 8.35
N GLN A 107 7.25 0.66 8.65
CA GLN A 107 6.84 1.04 9.99
C GLN A 107 5.35 0.79 10.19
N TYR A 108 4.96 0.35 11.38
CA TYR A 108 3.56 0.13 11.73
C TYR A 108 3.17 0.79 13.04
N HIS A 109 1.91 1.21 13.12
CA HIS A 109 1.32 1.85 14.29
C HIS A 109 0.01 1.18 14.68
N TYR A 110 0.01 0.47 15.81
CA TYR A 110 -1.19 -0.19 16.31
C TYR A 110 -2.33 0.78 16.67
N GLY A 111 -2.00 1.93 17.26
CA GLY A 111 -3.03 2.88 17.75
C GLY A 111 -3.92 3.43 16.64
N ASN A 112 -3.34 3.74 15.49
CA ASN A 112 -4.06 4.27 14.32
C ASN A 112 -4.28 3.21 13.23
N LYS A 113 -3.83 1.97 13.47
CA LYS A 113 -3.91 0.83 12.53
C LYS A 113 -3.33 1.16 11.16
N THR A 114 -2.13 1.75 11.18
CA THR A 114 -1.48 2.23 9.96
C THR A 114 -0.14 1.59 9.69
N VAL A 115 0.24 1.59 8.41
CA VAL A 115 1.54 1.15 7.91
C VAL A 115 2.11 2.23 6.99
N GLU A 116 3.43 2.40 7.01
CA GLU A 116 4.17 3.31 6.15
C GLU A 116 5.48 2.65 5.72
N ILE A 117 5.94 2.93 4.50
CA ILE A 117 7.29 2.52 4.06
C ILE A 117 8.22 3.70 4.31
N ILE A 118 9.01 3.65 5.38
CA ILE A 118 9.83 4.79 5.81
C ILE A 118 11.20 4.84 5.13
N GLN A 119 11.65 3.72 4.57
CA GLN A 119 12.93 3.64 3.88
C GLN A 119 12.86 2.68 2.70
N GLU A 120 13.32 3.16 1.56
CA GLU A 120 13.61 2.37 0.37
C GLU A 120 14.71 3.05 -0.45
N GLN A 121 15.31 2.33 -1.39
CA GLN A 121 16.22 2.90 -2.39
C GLN A 121 15.81 2.49 -3.80
N SER A 122 14.56 2.75 -4.17
CA SER A 122 14.02 2.43 -5.50
C SER A 122 13.97 3.68 -6.40
N PRO A 123 13.79 3.55 -7.73
CA PRO A 123 13.69 4.71 -8.61
C PRO A 123 12.61 5.69 -8.14
N ASN A 124 13.00 6.95 -7.93
CA ASN A 124 12.13 8.05 -7.47
C ASN A 124 11.57 7.93 -6.05
N ASN A 125 11.89 6.86 -5.30
CA ASN A 125 11.44 6.61 -3.94
C ASN A 125 9.91 6.80 -3.79
N ILE A 126 9.14 6.21 -4.70
CA ILE A 126 7.69 6.43 -4.77
C ILE A 126 7.00 5.89 -3.51
N CYS A 127 7.33 4.69 -3.06
CA CYS A 127 6.65 4.08 -1.92
C CYS A 127 6.85 4.85 -0.63
N SER A 128 8.06 5.32 -0.39
CA SER A 128 8.35 6.12 0.80
C SER A 128 7.74 7.52 0.75
N ARG A 129 7.24 7.94 -0.41
CA ARG A 129 6.52 9.20 -0.59
C ARG A 129 5.01 9.04 -0.56
N GLU A 130 4.47 7.84 -0.71
CA GLU A 130 3.03 7.55 -0.54
C GLU A 130 2.59 7.87 0.90
N GLY A 131 3.48 7.65 1.86
CA GLY A 131 3.25 7.96 3.28
C GLY A 131 2.39 6.91 3.98
N VAL A 132 1.69 7.36 5.02
CA VAL A 132 0.91 6.51 5.93
C VAL A 132 -0.37 6.01 5.25
N SER A 133 -0.60 4.70 5.31
CA SER A 133 -1.85 4.05 4.88
C SER A 133 -2.53 3.30 6.02
N SER A 134 -3.87 3.31 6.03
CA SER A 134 -4.73 2.63 7.02
C SER A 134 -5.70 1.64 6.36
N GLY A 135 -5.47 1.26 5.10
CA GLY A 135 -6.42 0.45 4.34
C GLY A 135 -6.16 0.37 2.84
N TRP A 136 -5.37 1.29 2.28
CA TRP A 136 -5.00 1.25 0.87
C TRP A 136 -3.71 0.45 0.67
N PRO A 137 -3.62 -0.42 -0.35
CA PRO A 137 -2.40 -1.17 -0.59
C PRO A 137 -1.19 -0.28 -0.83
N LEU A 138 -0.07 -0.59 -0.20
CA LEU A 138 1.22 0.04 -0.48
C LEU A 138 2.03 -0.89 -1.37
N ILE A 139 2.41 -0.44 -2.58
CA ILE A 139 3.03 -1.31 -3.59
C ILE A 139 4.39 -0.76 -4.03
N CYS A 140 5.45 -1.49 -3.71
CA CYS A 140 6.82 -1.25 -4.19
C CYS A 140 7.20 -2.24 -5.26
N LEU A 141 6.81 -1.92 -6.50
CA LEU A 141 7.11 -2.76 -7.66
C LEU A 141 8.60 -3.08 -7.83
N PRO A 142 9.55 -2.12 -7.73
CA PRO A 142 10.96 -2.43 -7.94
C PRO A 142 11.52 -3.39 -6.88
N ASN A 143 11.04 -3.26 -5.64
CA ASN A 143 11.45 -4.11 -4.52
C ASN A 143 10.63 -5.39 -4.39
N ARG A 144 9.57 -5.56 -5.21
CA ARG A 144 8.56 -6.61 -5.09
C ARG A 144 7.99 -6.77 -3.68
N VAL A 145 7.76 -5.64 -3.01
CA VAL A 145 7.11 -5.60 -1.70
C VAL A 145 5.71 -5.02 -1.88
N ARG A 146 4.70 -5.65 -1.30
CA ARG A 146 3.36 -5.06 -1.21
C ARG A 146 2.79 -5.26 0.18
N VAL A 147 2.04 -4.27 0.66
CA VAL A 147 1.27 -4.33 1.89
C VAL A 147 -0.19 -4.26 1.51
N GLU A 148 -0.98 -5.23 1.93
CA GLU A 148 -2.43 -5.26 1.74
C GLU A 148 -3.11 -5.25 3.11
N PHE A 149 -4.31 -4.69 3.17
CA PHE A 149 -5.06 -4.54 4.42
C PHE A 149 -6.32 -5.39 4.35
N ASP A 150 -6.64 -6.06 5.45
CA ASP A 150 -7.88 -6.82 5.62
C ASP A 150 -8.66 -6.27 6.81
N THR A 151 -9.98 -6.38 6.72
CA THR A 151 -10.96 -5.95 7.74
C THR A 151 -11.64 -7.13 8.43
N ASN A 152 -11.37 -8.38 7.99
CA ASN A 152 -12.02 -9.56 8.55
C ASN A 152 -11.12 -10.28 9.59
N PRO A 153 -11.44 -10.21 10.89
CA PRO A 153 -10.71 -10.93 11.93
C PRO A 153 -11.05 -12.42 12.03
N GLU A 154 -12.04 -12.93 11.28
CA GLU A 154 -12.59 -14.27 11.48
C GLU A 154 -11.85 -15.42 10.76
N ASP A 155 -10.81 -15.15 9.95
CA ASP A 155 -10.11 -16.21 9.18
C ASP A 155 -8.88 -16.81 9.90
N PHE A 156 -8.89 -16.79 11.24
CA PHE A 156 -7.80 -17.33 12.07
C PHE A 156 -8.30 -18.44 12.99
N THR A 157 -8.88 -19.51 12.44
CA THR A 157 -8.94 -20.81 13.12
C THR A 157 -7.81 -21.69 12.58
N VAL A 158 -6.73 -21.80 13.35
CA VAL A 158 -5.72 -22.87 13.22
C VAL A 158 -6.20 -24.09 14.00
#